data_AF-A0A952NFS4-F1
#
_entry.id   AF-A0A952NFS4-F1
#
_cell.length_a   1.000
_cell.length_b   1.000
_cell.length_c   1.000
_cell.angle_alpha   90.00
_cell.angle_beta   90.00
_cell.angle_gamma   90.00
#
_symmetry.space_group_name_H-M   'P 1'
#
loop_
_entity.id
_entity.type
_entity.pdbx_description
1 polymer ?
#
loop_
_entity_poly.entity_id
_entity_poly.type
_entity_poly.pdbx_seq_one_letter_code
_entity_poly.pdbx_strand_id
1 'polypeptide(L)'
;MRTPTLLSLLITGSLAAYAETATTVPVESAVNVFPADLLQISTTQAFSKHVMLVDKSARKLMIFERDGETIRKIDEIPADIGKNNGNKEKENDHRTPEGIYFFQQKKAPPEIPFSLYGKMAFTTDYPNLFDKRAKKTGSGIWLHSIPENVPLTRGSRGCIVIRNEALARVESYIQLHETPVIIYDKIEYIAKEEHDRRRKELGEWMENWRQSWESQDADRYLSFYDKDFSAPGFKGFSNWEKHKRRLARNYKTIKVTLNQPFLLLHKDQLIIKTLQKYESDRHADYGVKVVHALRTKDGYKIIREEWEKADETGTTSPAQISALPPVSSEPQKD
;
A
#
# COMPACT_ATOMS: atom_id res chain seq x y z
N MET A 1 87.73 -19.91 -38.40
CA MET A 1 88.12 -19.84 -36.97
C MET A 1 87.80 -18.44 -36.44
N ARG A 2 87.07 -18.38 -35.32
CA ARG A 2 86.85 -17.25 -34.39
C ARG A 2 85.99 -16.05 -34.83
N THR A 3 84.90 -15.90 -34.07
CA THR A 3 83.95 -14.78 -33.82
C THR A 3 84.59 -13.62 -33.03
N PRO A 4 83.85 -12.57 -32.60
CA PRO A 4 83.07 -11.55 -33.34
C PRO A 4 83.33 -10.11 -32.81
N THR A 5 82.75 -9.04 -33.39
CA THR A 5 82.45 -7.78 -32.66
C THR A 5 81.32 -6.98 -33.34
N LEU A 6 80.45 -6.39 -32.52
CA LEU A 6 79.24 -5.61 -32.87
C LEU A 6 79.54 -4.20 -33.42
N LEU A 7 78.65 -3.67 -34.27
CA LEU A 7 78.17 -2.27 -34.15
C LEU A 7 76.80 -2.04 -34.82
N SER A 8 76.07 -1.13 -34.18
CA SER A 8 74.68 -0.67 -34.28
C SER A 8 74.27 -0.02 -35.62
N LEU A 9 72.98 -0.12 -35.98
CA LEU A 9 72.36 0.81 -36.94
C LEU A 9 70.92 1.17 -36.52
N LEU A 10 70.67 2.48 -36.44
CA LEU A 10 69.37 3.13 -36.23
C LEU A 10 68.46 2.91 -37.43
N ILE A 11 67.18 2.57 -37.20
CA ILE A 11 66.11 2.80 -38.18
C ILE A 11 64.94 3.48 -37.48
N THR A 12 64.68 4.70 -37.92
CA THR A 12 63.52 5.53 -37.62
C THR A 12 62.26 4.90 -38.22
N GLY A 13 61.32 4.47 -37.38
CA GLY A 13 60.00 3.98 -37.79
C GLY A 13 58.94 5.09 -37.74
N SER A 14 58.36 5.40 -38.89
CA SER A 14 57.29 6.37 -39.13
C SER A 14 55.99 6.05 -38.37
N LEU A 15 55.37 7.08 -37.78
CA LEU A 15 53.99 7.05 -37.30
C LEU A 15 53.03 7.08 -38.49
N ALA A 16 52.19 6.06 -38.60
CA ALA A 16 50.91 6.13 -39.30
C ALA A 16 49.80 5.82 -38.29
N ALA A 17 49.01 6.85 -37.97
CA ALA A 17 47.90 6.76 -37.05
C ALA A 17 46.76 5.95 -37.69
N TYR A 18 46.36 4.85 -37.06
CA TYR A 18 45.08 4.21 -37.30
C TYR A 18 44.10 4.74 -36.26
N ALA A 19 43.14 5.53 -36.72
CA ALA A 19 42.01 5.95 -35.91
C ALA A 19 41.05 4.76 -35.77
N GLU A 20 41.11 4.04 -34.66
CA GLU A 20 40.02 3.18 -34.23
C GLU A 20 38.90 4.08 -33.71
N THR A 21 37.84 4.22 -34.53
CA THR A 21 36.56 4.76 -34.05
C THR A 21 35.99 3.79 -33.04
N ALA A 22 36.26 4.02 -31.76
CA ALA A 22 35.60 3.36 -30.65
C ALA A 22 34.09 3.62 -30.78
N THR A 23 33.36 2.60 -31.22
CA THR A 23 31.90 2.61 -31.21
C THR A 23 31.49 2.56 -29.74
N THR A 24 31.08 3.70 -29.20
CA THR A 24 30.53 3.77 -27.84
C THR A 24 29.26 2.93 -27.80
N VAL A 25 29.36 1.75 -27.21
CA VAL A 25 28.18 0.96 -26.83
C VAL A 25 27.35 1.84 -25.89
N PRO A 26 26.04 2.07 -26.15
CA PRO A 26 25.24 2.88 -25.25
C PRO A 26 25.22 2.20 -23.88
N VAL A 27 25.58 2.96 -22.85
CA VAL A 27 25.38 2.59 -21.46
C VAL A 27 23.93 2.17 -21.31
N GLU A 28 23.73 0.92 -20.92
CA GLU A 28 22.43 0.30 -20.66
C GLU A 28 21.58 1.24 -19.82
N SER A 29 20.52 1.81 -20.43
CA SER A 29 19.57 2.65 -19.74
C SER A 29 19.00 1.83 -18.58
N ALA A 30 19.26 2.26 -17.33
CA ALA A 30 18.69 1.61 -16.15
C ALA A 30 17.18 1.44 -16.36
N VAL A 31 16.72 0.21 -16.51
CA VAL A 31 15.31 -0.09 -16.73
C VAL A 31 14.56 0.43 -15.50
N ASN A 32 13.73 1.45 -15.69
CA ASN A 32 13.00 2.09 -14.61
C ASN A 32 11.85 1.16 -14.20
N VAL A 33 12.09 0.33 -13.18
CA VAL A 33 11.15 -0.67 -12.69
C VAL A 33 10.51 -0.27 -11.36
N PHE A 34 9.25 -0.64 -11.19
CA PHE A 34 8.45 -0.30 -10.02
C PHE A 34 7.84 -1.57 -9.39
N PRO A 35 7.62 -1.60 -8.07
CA PRO A 35 6.84 -2.67 -7.46
C PRO A 35 5.45 -2.73 -8.09
N ALA A 36 5.05 -3.90 -8.55
CA ALA A 36 3.87 -4.07 -9.41
C ALA A 36 2.54 -3.61 -8.79
N ASP A 37 2.44 -3.71 -7.46
CA ASP A 37 1.21 -3.46 -6.71
C ASP A 37 1.25 -2.11 -5.94
N LEU A 38 2.37 -1.38 -5.95
CA LEU A 38 2.47 -0.03 -5.39
C LEU A 38 2.19 1.00 -6.50
N LEU A 39 0.92 1.17 -6.86
CA LEU A 39 0.54 1.99 -8.02
C LEU A 39 0.54 3.49 -7.73
N GLN A 40 0.06 3.93 -6.56
CA GLN A 40 -0.04 5.35 -6.25
C GLN A 40 -0.02 5.62 -4.74
N ILE A 41 0.92 6.45 -4.30
CA ILE A 41 0.88 7.10 -2.99
C ILE A 41 0.18 8.44 -3.17
N SER A 42 -0.93 8.65 -2.46
CA SER A 42 -1.77 9.85 -2.62
C SER A 42 -0.92 11.11 -2.51
N THR A 43 -1.17 12.18 -3.30
CA THR A 43 -0.48 13.49 -3.21
C THR A 43 -0.97 14.41 -2.10
N THR A 44 -2.09 14.08 -1.45
CA THR A 44 -2.59 14.87 -0.31
C THR A 44 -1.63 14.84 0.88
N GLN A 45 -1.66 15.87 1.71
CA GLN A 45 -0.94 15.89 3.00
C GLN A 45 -1.72 15.15 4.11
N ALA A 46 -2.99 14.84 3.85
CA ALA A 46 -3.87 14.12 4.77
C ALA A 46 -3.46 12.67 5.05
N PHE A 47 -2.69 12.06 4.16
CA PHE A 47 -2.29 10.66 4.27
C PHE A 47 -0.77 10.57 4.38
N SER A 48 -0.29 9.44 4.92
CA SER A 48 1.14 9.19 4.97
C SER A 48 1.78 9.28 3.59
N LYS A 49 2.91 9.99 3.51
CA LYS A 49 3.74 10.03 2.31
C LYS A 49 4.58 8.77 2.12
N HIS A 50 4.55 7.84 3.08
CA HIS A 50 5.36 6.63 3.08
C HIS A 50 4.52 5.37 2.93
N VAL A 51 5.09 4.37 2.27
CA VAL A 51 4.61 2.99 2.25
C VAL A 51 5.77 2.07 2.59
N MET A 52 5.52 1.08 3.43
CA MET A 52 6.48 0.02 3.70
C MET A 52 6.14 -1.22 2.91
N LEU A 53 7.13 -1.80 2.21
CA LEU A 53 6.98 -3.10 1.56
C LEU A 53 7.89 -4.11 2.24
N VAL A 54 7.35 -5.29 2.57
CA VAL A 54 8.14 -6.42 3.08
C VAL A 54 8.21 -7.49 2.01
N ASP A 55 9.43 -7.82 1.60
CA ASP A 55 9.71 -8.99 0.75
C ASP A 55 10.17 -10.13 1.64
N LYS A 56 9.33 -11.15 1.81
CA LYS A 56 9.63 -12.33 2.64
C LYS A 56 10.77 -13.16 2.06
N SER A 57 10.80 -13.33 0.74
CA SER A 57 11.82 -14.13 0.04
C SER A 57 13.21 -13.50 0.13
N ALA A 58 13.30 -12.18 -0.05
CA ALA A 58 14.53 -11.42 0.08
C ALA A 58 14.86 -11.05 1.53
N ARG A 59 13.88 -11.23 2.44
CA ARG A 59 13.97 -10.90 3.87
C ARG A 59 14.35 -9.44 4.09
N LYS A 60 13.59 -8.54 3.46
CA LYS A 60 13.83 -7.10 3.46
C LYS A 60 12.56 -6.33 3.78
N LEU A 61 12.72 -5.26 4.54
CA LEU A 61 11.75 -4.18 4.70
C LEU A 61 12.25 -2.98 3.88
N MET A 62 11.46 -2.51 2.93
CA MET A 62 11.76 -1.36 2.08
C MET A 62 10.79 -0.23 2.37
N ILE A 63 11.29 0.99 2.31
CA ILE A 63 10.49 2.20 2.53
C ILE A 63 10.42 2.96 1.23
N PHE A 64 9.20 3.20 0.77
CA PHE A 64 8.90 4.00 -0.41
C PHE A 64 8.28 5.31 0.02
N GLU A 65 8.64 6.38 -0.66
CA GLU A 65 8.12 7.72 -0.47
C GLU A 65 7.54 8.24 -1.77
N ARG A 66 6.48 9.05 -1.66
CA ARG A 66 6.00 9.88 -2.75
C ARG A 66 7.01 10.97 -3.09
N ASP A 67 7.40 11.03 -4.36
CA ASP A 67 8.27 12.07 -4.92
C ASP A 67 7.57 12.76 -6.10
N GLY A 68 6.85 13.84 -5.80
CA GLY A 68 5.93 14.47 -6.75
C GLY A 68 4.81 13.49 -7.18
N GLU A 69 4.75 13.21 -8.48
CA GLU A 69 3.85 12.20 -9.08
C GLU A 69 4.46 10.79 -9.15
N THR A 70 5.72 10.64 -8.73
CA THR A 70 6.46 9.37 -8.78
C THR A 70 6.62 8.77 -7.39
N ILE A 71 7.15 7.54 -7.34
CA ILE A 71 7.39 6.80 -6.11
C ILE A 71 8.86 6.37 -6.11
N ARG A 72 9.56 6.62 -5.00
CA ARG A 72 10.99 6.33 -4.85
C ARG A 72 11.24 5.45 -3.63
N LYS A 73 12.11 4.45 -3.74
CA LYS A 73 12.63 3.74 -2.58
C LYS A 73 13.65 4.62 -1.85
N ILE A 74 13.44 4.86 -0.57
CA ILE A 74 14.26 5.76 0.26
C ILE A 74 15.08 5.03 1.33
N ASP A 75 14.69 3.81 1.71
CA ASP A 75 15.46 2.97 2.64
C ASP A 75 15.20 1.48 2.35
N GLU A 76 16.15 0.65 2.74
CA GLU A 76 16.08 -0.81 2.65
C GLU A 76 16.80 -1.43 3.86
N ILE A 77 16.07 -2.25 4.62
CA ILE A 77 16.49 -2.80 5.89
C ILE A 77 16.43 -4.33 5.84
N PRO A 78 17.50 -5.05 6.22
CA PRO A 78 17.43 -6.49 6.46
C PRO A 78 16.39 -6.82 7.54
N ALA A 79 15.53 -7.80 7.25
CA ALA A 79 14.46 -8.23 8.13
C ALA A 79 14.48 -9.76 8.36
N ASP A 80 13.78 -10.19 9.39
CA ASP A 80 13.37 -11.58 9.61
C ASP A 80 11.85 -11.66 9.67
N ILE A 81 11.34 -12.85 9.38
CA ILE A 81 9.93 -13.16 9.18
C ILE A 81 9.60 -14.44 9.93
N GLY A 82 8.37 -14.92 9.81
CA GLY A 82 7.95 -16.19 10.37
C GLY A 82 8.85 -17.35 9.96
N LYS A 83 9.07 -18.30 10.87
CA LYS A 83 9.86 -19.52 10.61
C LYS A 83 9.39 -20.31 9.40
N ASN A 84 8.08 -20.29 9.15
CA ASN A 84 7.47 -21.04 8.07
C ASN A 84 7.20 -20.11 6.87
N ASN A 85 7.50 -20.61 5.68
CA ASN A 85 7.20 -19.94 4.42
C ASN A 85 5.70 -19.95 4.11
N GLY A 86 5.29 -19.11 3.15
CA GLY A 86 3.91 -18.99 2.67
C GLY A 86 3.03 -18.12 3.56
N ASN A 87 1.79 -17.91 3.11
CA ASN A 87 0.85 -17.02 3.77
C ASN A 87 0.38 -17.58 5.12
N LYS A 88 0.19 -16.69 6.09
CA LYS A 88 -0.44 -17.00 7.36
C LYS A 88 -1.90 -17.35 7.15
N GLU A 89 -2.33 -18.47 7.72
CA GLU A 89 -3.70 -19.00 7.62
C GLU A 89 -4.30 -19.25 9.01
N LYS A 90 -3.50 -19.65 9.99
CA LYS A 90 -3.98 -20.08 11.31
C LYS A 90 -3.12 -19.54 12.44
N GLU A 91 -3.72 -19.46 13.63
CA GLU A 91 -2.97 -19.25 14.85
C GLU A 91 -1.85 -20.29 15.01
N ASN A 92 -0.68 -19.86 15.50
CA ASN A 92 0.50 -20.72 15.74
C ASN A 92 1.10 -21.43 14.51
N ASP A 93 0.74 -21.06 13.29
CA ASP A 93 1.38 -21.58 12.07
C ASP A 93 2.80 -21.03 11.81
N HIS A 94 3.26 -20.08 12.64
CA HIS A 94 4.56 -19.41 12.55
C HIS A 94 4.87 -18.78 11.17
N ARG A 95 3.84 -18.37 10.43
CA ARG A 95 3.99 -17.66 9.15
C ARG A 95 3.76 -16.16 9.35
N THR A 96 4.47 -15.35 8.56
CA THR A 96 4.14 -13.93 8.41
C THR A 96 3.05 -13.81 7.34
N PRO A 97 1.96 -13.07 7.61
CA PRO A 97 0.87 -12.91 6.64
C PRO A 97 1.32 -12.17 5.39
N GLU A 98 0.59 -12.36 4.30
CA GLU A 98 0.72 -11.62 3.06
C GLU A 98 -0.56 -10.81 2.82
N GLY A 99 -0.42 -9.52 2.57
CA GLY A 99 -1.55 -8.58 2.52
C GLY A 99 -1.14 -7.14 2.80
N ILE A 100 -2.16 -6.26 2.82
CA ILE A 100 -2.03 -4.84 3.15
C ILE A 100 -2.43 -4.64 4.61
N TYR A 101 -1.52 -4.11 5.43
CA TYR A 101 -1.75 -3.88 6.85
C TYR A 101 -1.43 -2.44 7.24
N PHE A 102 -1.95 -2.00 8.38
CA PHE A 102 -1.67 -0.68 8.95
C PHE A 102 -1.17 -0.81 10.38
N PHE A 103 -0.20 0.01 10.76
CA PHE A 103 0.31 0.06 12.13
C PHE A 103 -0.74 0.65 13.08
N GLN A 104 -0.97 0.02 14.23
CA GLN A 104 -2.06 0.41 15.15
C GLN A 104 -1.53 1.05 16.43
N GLN A 105 -0.53 0.44 17.07
CA GLN A 105 0.01 0.92 18.33
C GLN A 105 1.52 0.82 18.35
N LYS A 106 2.18 1.81 18.94
CA LYS A 106 3.57 1.72 19.36
C LYS A 106 3.63 1.15 20.78
N LYS A 107 4.55 0.21 21.00
CA LYS A 107 4.84 -0.42 22.30
C LYS A 107 6.34 -0.36 22.55
N ALA A 108 6.74 -0.22 23.82
CA ALA A 108 8.14 -0.20 24.22
C ALA A 108 8.30 -0.77 25.63
N PRO A 109 9.51 -1.19 26.05
CA PRO A 109 9.76 -1.56 27.44
C PRO A 109 9.37 -0.43 28.41
N PRO A 110 8.85 -0.75 29.61
CA PRO A 110 8.69 -2.09 30.16
C PRO A 110 7.39 -2.82 29.75
N GLU A 111 6.52 -2.23 28.93
CA GLU A 111 5.24 -2.82 28.50
C GLU A 111 5.45 -4.17 27.77
N ILE A 112 6.54 -4.27 27.00
CA ILE A 112 6.95 -5.47 26.28
C ILE A 112 8.37 -5.91 26.71
N PRO A 113 8.66 -7.23 26.79
CA PRO A 113 9.98 -7.71 27.17
C PRO A 113 11.06 -7.34 26.13
N PHE A 114 12.08 -6.57 26.55
CA PHE A 114 13.20 -6.17 25.69
C PHE A 114 13.94 -7.37 25.08
N SER A 115 14.09 -8.47 25.83
CA SER A 115 14.74 -9.70 25.36
C SER A 115 14.05 -10.33 24.14
N LEU A 116 12.74 -10.10 23.98
CA LEU A 116 11.95 -10.64 22.88
C LEU A 116 11.73 -9.62 21.76
N TYR A 117 11.42 -8.37 22.13
CA TYR A 117 10.92 -7.33 21.23
C TYR A 117 11.86 -6.13 21.05
N GLY A 118 13.04 -6.16 21.66
CA GLY A 118 14.03 -5.08 21.54
C GLY A 118 13.52 -3.75 22.09
N LYS A 119 13.97 -2.65 21.48
CA LYS A 119 13.67 -1.28 21.91
C LYS A 119 12.19 -0.89 21.74
N MET A 120 11.51 -1.38 20.71
CA MET A 120 10.09 -1.06 20.47
C MET A 120 9.44 -2.03 19.49
N ALA A 121 8.11 -1.98 19.44
CA ALA A 121 7.28 -2.71 18.50
C ALA A 121 6.12 -1.83 17.99
N PHE A 122 5.72 -2.06 16.75
CA PHE A 122 4.51 -1.53 16.13
C PHE A 122 3.57 -2.68 15.82
N THR A 123 2.38 -2.67 16.40
CA THR A 123 1.37 -3.69 16.14
C THR A 123 0.72 -3.44 14.77
N THR A 124 0.29 -4.50 14.08
CA THR A 124 -0.53 -4.37 12.86
C THR A 124 -2.00 -4.66 13.16
N ASP A 125 -2.87 -4.42 12.18
CA ASP A 125 -4.28 -4.78 12.20
C ASP A 125 -4.56 -6.24 11.74
N TYR A 126 -3.54 -7.09 11.59
CA TYR A 126 -3.78 -8.52 11.34
C TYR A 126 -4.53 -9.19 12.51
N PRO A 127 -5.59 -9.97 12.25
CA PRO A 127 -6.22 -10.19 10.95
C PRO A 127 -7.15 -9.03 10.57
N ASN A 128 -6.96 -8.48 9.37
CA ASN A 128 -7.74 -7.35 8.87
C ASN A 128 -9.07 -7.81 8.23
N LEU A 129 -9.77 -6.91 7.52
CA LEU A 129 -11.01 -7.23 6.80
C LEU A 129 -10.83 -8.42 5.82
N PHE A 130 -9.76 -8.42 5.02
CA PHE A 130 -9.51 -9.46 4.02
C PHE A 130 -9.19 -10.79 4.69
N ASP A 131 -8.37 -10.79 5.73
CA ASP A 131 -8.02 -12.00 6.48
C ASP A 131 -9.25 -12.64 7.14
N LYS A 132 -10.11 -11.82 7.75
CA LYS A 132 -11.35 -12.29 8.37
C LYS A 132 -12.31 -12.89 7.35
N ARG A 133 -12.42 -12.28 6.16
CA ARG A 133 -13.22 -12.85 5.05
C ARG A 133 -12.64 -14.17 4.56
N ALA A 134 -11.32 -14.28 4.51
CA ALA A 134 -10.60 -15.52 4.22
C ALA A 134 -10.61 -16.54 5.39
N LYS A 135 -11.30 -16.23 6.51
CA LYS A 135 -11.42 -17.06 7.71
C LYS A 135 -10.07 -17.39 8.37
N LYS A 136 -9.08 -16.53 8.20
CA LYS A 136 -7.78 -16.68 8.85
C LYS A 136 -7.87 -16.36 10.34
N THR A 137 -7.01 -17.00 11.12
CA THR A 137 -6.97 -16.84 12.58
C THR A 137 -5.58 -16.43 13.09
N GLY A 138 -5.50 -16.20 14.41
CA GLY A 138 -4.31 -15.71 15.10
C GLY A 138 -4.30 -14.19 15.26
N SER A 139 -3.22 -13.68 15.84
CA SER A 139 -3.04 -12.28 16.18
C SER A 139 -1.54 -11.99 16.40
N GLY A 140 -1.20 -10.78 16.85
CA GLY A 140 0.15 -10.50 17.36
C GLY A 140 1.23 -10.38 16.28
N ILE A 141 0.86 -10.02 15.05
CA ILE A 141 1.81 -9.76 13.97
C ILE A 141 2.32 -8.34 14.09
N TRP A 142 3.55 -8.18 14.58
CA TRP A 142 4.15 -6.88 14.86
C TRP A 142 5.39 -6.65 14.01
N LEU A 143 5.71 -5.39 13.73
CA LEU A 143 7.06 -4.97 13.39
C LEU A 143 7.80 -4.66 14.70
N HIS A 144 8.87 -5.38 15.02
CA HIS A 144 9.63 -5.09 16.24
C HIS A 144 11.12 -5.23 16.02
N SER A 145 11.91 -4.71 16.95
CA SER A 145 13.35 -4.88 16.89
C SER A 145 13.84 -6.06 17.72
N ILE A 146 15.11 -6.40 17.57
CA ILE A 146 15.76 -7.46 18.33
C ILE A 146 17.09 -6.95 18.90
N PRO A 147 17.50 -7.40 20.11
CA PRO A 147 18.83 -7.11 20.63
C PRO A 147 19.95 -7.59 19.68
N GLU A 148 21.06 -6.84 19.63
CA GLU A 148 22.18 -7.10 18.70
C GLU A 148 22.87 -8.45 18.97
N ASN A 149 22.86 -8.91 20.22
CA ASN A 149 23.42 -10.19 20.63
C ASN A 149 22.57 -11.41 20.20
N VAL A 150 21.42 -11.19 19.56
CA VAL A 150 20.60 -12.28 19.05
C VAL A 150 20.67 -12.30 17.51
N PRO A 151 20.85 -13.48 16.87
CA PRO A 151 20.84 -13.59 15.42
C PRO A 151 19.52 -13.06 14.83
N LEU A 152 19.62 -12.19 13.82
CA LEU A 152 18.44 -11.65 13.14
C LEU A 152 17.64 -12.77 12.47
N THR A 153 18.30 -13.78 11.89
CA THR A 153 17.67 -14.79 11.03
C THR A 153 17.12 -16.03 11.76
N ARG A 154 16.69 -15.88 13.01
CA ARG A 154 16.21 -16.99 13.87
C ARG A 154 14.82 -17.51 13.49
N GLY A 155 14.06 -16.76 12.71
CA GLY A 155 12.66 -17.02 12.40
C GLY A 155 11.75 -16.64 13.58
N SER A 156 10.82 -15.74 13.33
CA SER A 156 9.83 -15.28 14.29
C SER A 156 8.60 -16.23 14.34
N ARG A 157 7.62 -15.93 15.21
CA ARG A 157 6.31 -16.59 15.19
C ARG A 157 5.33 -15.97 14.18
N GLY A 158 5.80 -15.04 13.35
CA GLY A 158 5.00 -14.32 12.34
C GLY A 158 5.31 -12.82 12.27
N CYS A 159 5.97 -12.25 13.27
CA CYS A 159 6.42 -10.85 13.27
C CYS A 159 7.42 -10.54 12.15
N ILE A 160 7.45 -9.26 11.76
CA ILE A 160 8.54 -8.66 10.99
C ILE A 160 9.57 -8.17 12.00
N VAL A 161 10.80 -8.67 11.91
CA VAL A 161 11.84 -8.38 12.90
C VAL A 161 13.01 -7.66 12.25
N ILE A 162 13.47 -6.55 12.82
CA ILE A 162 14.62 -5.79 12.31
C ILE A 162 15.61 -5.46 13.44
N ARG A 163 16.77 -4.89 13.11
CA ARG A 163 17.76 -4.44 14.12
C ARG A 163 17.29 -3.21 14.89
N ASN A 164 17.76 -3.05 16.12
CA ASN A 164 17.40 -1.91 16.98
C ASN A 164 17.76 -0.57 16.34
N GLU A 165 18.95 -0.49 15.72
CA GLU A 165 19.42 0.73 15.05
C GLU A 165 18.57 1.07 13.82
N ALA A 166 18.11 0.05 13.09
CA ALA A 166 17.23 0.24 11.94
C ALA A 166 15.85 0.73 12.38
N LEU A 167 15.28 0.15 13.44
CA LEU A 167 13.93 0.52 13.89
C LEU A 167 13.83 1.98 14.34
N ALA A 168 14.89 2.56 14.89
CA ALA A 168 14.93 3.99 15.23
C ALA A 168 14.78 4.89 13.99
N ARG A 169 15.30 4.47 12.83
CA ARG A 169 15.06 5.19 11.56
C ARG A 169 13.67 4.91 11.01
N VAL A 170 13.28 3.64 11.02
CA VAL A 170 11.97 3.16 10.52
C VAL A 170 10.81 3.86 11.21
N GLU A 171 10.92 4.10 12.53
CA GLU A 171 9.93 4.82 13.34
C GLU A 171 9.55 6.17 12.73
N SER A 172 10.52 6.94 12.20
CA SER A 172 10.27 8.28 11.65
C SER A 172 9.36 8.28 10.40
N TYR A 173 9.20 7.12 9.77
CA TYR A 173 8.33 6.93 8.62
C TYR A 173 6.95 6.40 8.98
N ILE A 174 6.73 6.00 10.25
CA ILE A 174 5.47 5.41 10.71
C ILE A 174 4.55 6.48 11.29
N GLN A 175 3.43 6.67 10.61
CA GLN A 175 2.24 7.32 11.14
C GLN A 175 1.21 6.22 11.48
N LEU A 176 0.82 6.11 12.75
CA LEU A 176 -0.17 5.10 13.18
C LEU A 176 -1.50 5.31 12.45
N HIS A 177 -2.17 4.20 12.11
CA HIS A 177 -3.39 4.10 11.32
C HIS A 177 -3.30 4.61 9.86
N GLU A 178 -2.17 5.23 9.49
CA GLU A 178 -1.98 5.90 8.19
C GLU A 178 -0.95 5.20 7.30
N THR A 179 0.22 4.85 7.85
CA THR A 179 1.31 4.27 7.07
C THR A 179 1.04 2.78 6.84
N PRO A 180 0.86 2.35 5.59
CA PRO A 180 0.65 0.94 5.29
C PRO A 180 1.97 0.17 5.27
N VAL A 181 1.89 -1.09 5.69
CA VAL A 181 2.91 -2.12 5.46
C VAL A 181 2.30 -3.23 4.61
N ILE A 182 2.80 -3.37 3.38
CA ILE A 182 2.35 -4.39 2.44
C ILE A 182 3.36 -5.53 2.46
N ILE A 183 2.90 -6.73 2.78
CA ILE A 183 3.77 -7.90 2.94
C ILE A 183 3.56 -8.86 1.77
N TYR A 184 4.64 -9.16 1.07
CA TYR A 184 4.67 -10.05 -0.10
C TYR A 184 5.47 -11.31 0.22
N ASP A 185 5.10 -12.42 -0.41
CA ASP A 185 6.01 -13.57 -0.50
C ASP A 185 7.29 -13.18 -1.24
N LYS A 186 7.12 -12.55 -2.41
CA LYS A 186 8.16 -11.92 -3.22
C LYS A 186 7.59 -10.70 -3.93
N ILE A 187 8.35 -9.62 -4.01
CA ILE A 187 7.94 -8.43 -4.76
C ILE A 187 8.26 -8.64 -6.24
N GLU A 188 7.23 -8.50 -7.06
CA GLU A 188 7.39 -8.45 -8.51
C GLU A 188 7.59 -7.01 -8.97
N TYR A 189 8.56 -6.82 -9.85
CA TYR A 189 8.89 -5.53 -10.44
C TYR A 189 8.50 -5.52 -11.91
N ILE A 190 7.88 -4.43 -12.35
CA ILE A 190 7.40 -4.24 -13.72
C ILE A 190 8.00 -2.97 -14.31
N ALA A 191 8.12 -2.93 -15.63
CA ALA A 191 8.54 -1.73 -16.36
C ALA A 191 7.54 -0.58 -16.14
N LYS A 192 8.05 0.65 -16.20
CA LYS A 192 7.27 1.87 -16.02
C LYS A 192 6.00 1.91 -16.86
N GLU A 193 6.06 1.51 -18.12
CA GLU A 193 4.94 1.58 -19.05
C GLU A 193 3.78 0.68 -18.60
N GLU A 194 4.11 -0.52 -18.10
CA GLU A 194 3.13 -1.46 -17.56
C GLU A 194 2.57 -0.98 -16.21
N HIS A 195 3.41 -0.36 -15.37
CA HIS A 195 2.98 0.26 -14.11
C HIS A 195 1.99 1.40 -14.37
N ASP A 196 2.33 2.30 -15.31
CA ASP A 196 1.50 3.42 -15.73
C ASP A 196 0.16 2.95 -16.33
N ARG A 197 0.18 1.90 -17.15
CA ARG A 197 -1.02 1.27 -17.71
C ARG A 197 -1.94 0.75 -16.60
N ARG A 198 -1.42 -0.02 -15.64
CA ARG A 198 -2.20 -0.55 -14.51
C ARG A 198 -2.80 0.56 -13.65
N ARG A 199 -2.02 1.60 -13.38
CA ARG A 199 -2.49 2.79 -12.65
C ARG A 199 -3.62 3.50 -13.38
N LYS A 200 -3.50 3.68 -14.70
CA LYS A 200 -4.54 4.29 -15.54
C LYS A 200 -5.83 3.46 -15.54
N GLU A 201 -5.74 2.15 -15.74
CA GLU A 201 -6.90 1.25 -15.74
C GLU A 201 -7.67 1.29 -14.41
N LEU A 202 -6.94 1.32 -13.29
CA LEU A 202 -7.56 1.45 -11.98
C LEU A 202 -8.20 2.83 -11.77
N GLY A 203 -7.55 3.90 -12.27
CA GLY A 203 -8.12 5.25 -12.28
C GLY A 203 -9.42 5.34 -13.08
N GLU A 204 -9.48 4.70 -14.26
CA GLU A 204 -10.68 4.61 -15.08
C GLU A 204 -11.80 3.83 -14.38
N TRP A 205 -11.48 2.72 -13.70
CA TRP A 205 -12.46 1.99 -12.89
C TRP A 205 -13.05 2.87 -11.77
N MET A 206 -12.20 3.62 -11.06
CA MET A 206 -12.65 4.54 -10.01
C MET A 206 -13.53 5.67 -10.55
N GLU A 207 -13.14 6.25 -11.69
CA GLU A 207 -13.91 7.32 -12.31
C GLU A 207 -15.27 6.82 -12.81
N ASN A 208 -15.33 5.61 -13.37
CA ASN A 208 -16.60 4.98 -13.75
C ASN A 208 -17.51 4.73 -12.54
N TRP A 209 -16.95 4.31 -11.40
CA TRP A 209 -17.69 4.18 -10.15
C TRP A 209 -18.24 5.54 -9.67
N ARG A 210 -17.39 6.57 -9.62
CA ARG A 210 -17.78 7.93 -9.22
C ARG A 210 -18.87 8.51 -10.12
N GLN A 211 -18.73 8.40 -11.44
CA GLN A 211 -19.73 8.85 -12.41
C GLN A 211 -21.05 8.09 -12.29
N SER A 212 -21.00 6.77 -12.03
CA SER A 212 -22.23 6.01 -11.80
C SER A 212 -22.99 6.52 -10.58
N TRP A 213 -22.27 6.93 -9.52
CA TRP A 213 -22.87 7.54 -8.34
C TRP A 213 -23.52 8.90 -8.67
N GLU A 214 -22.82 9.79 -9.38
CA GLU A 214 -23.37 11.09 -9.78
C GLU A 214 -24.56 10.99 -10.74
N SER A 215 -24.57 9.97 -11.60
CA SER A 215 -25.65 9.75 -12.57
C SER A 215 -26.98 9.34 -11.93
N GLN A 216 -26.96 8.96 -10.65
CA GLN A 216 -28.11 8.43 -9.90
C GLN A 216 -28.73 7.15 -10.52
N ASP A 217 -28.05 6.51 -11.47
CA ASP A 217 -28.37 5.17 -11.95
C ASP A 217 -27.98 4.15 -10.88
N ALA A 218 -28.97 3.76 -10.08
CA ALA A 218 -28.75 2.85 -8.97
C ALA A 218 -28.27 1.48 -9.43
N ASP A 219 -28.73 0.95 -10.57
CA ASP A 219 -28.32 -0.37 -11.04
C ASP A 219 -26.86 -0.36 -11.51
N ARG A 220 -26.47 0.68 -12.26
CA ARG A 220 -25.07 0.87 -12.65
C ARG A 220 -24.17 1.05 -11.43
N TYR A 221 -24.55 1.87 -10.46
CA TYR A 221 -23.78 2.08 -9.23
C TYR A 221 -23.65 0.79 -8.41
N LEU A 222 -24.76 0.09 -8.19
CA LEU A 222 -24.77 -1.16 -7.42
C LEU A 222 -24.00 -2.29 -8.09
N SER A 223 -23.80 -2.23 -9.42
CA SER A 223 -22.98 -3.20 -10.14
C SER A 223 -21.51 -3.22 -9.69
N PHE A 224 -20.99 -2.16 -9.07
CA PHE A 224 -19.64 -2.11 -8.53
C PHE A 224 -19.48 -2.89 -7.22
N TYR A 225 -20.57 -3.30 -6.58
CA TYR A 225 -20.56 -3.89 -5.25
C TYR A 225 -20.63 -5.40 -5.31
N ASP A 226 -19.91 -6.05 -4.40
CA ASP A 226 -19.99 -7.49 -4.18
C ASP A 226 -21.28 -7.84 -3.42
N LYS A 227 -21.80 -9.05 -3.62
CA LYS A 227 -23.02 -9.50 -2.93
C LYS A 227 -22.81 -9.66 -1.42
N ASP A 228 -21.58 -9.94 -1.01
CA ASP A 228 -21.15 -10.03 0.38
C ASP A 228 -20.64 -8.68 0.91
N PHE A 229 -21.02 -7.57 0.28
CA PHE A 229 -20.69 -6.22 0.73
C PHE A 229 -21.22 -5.95 2.15
N SER A 230 -20.44 -5.17 2.90
CA SER A 230 -20.87 -4.63 4.19
C SER A 230 -20.52 -3.15 4.31
N ALA A 231 -21.30 -2.42 5.11
CA ALA A 231 -21.01 -1.04 5.49
C ALA A 231 -21.32 -0.83 6.98
N PRO A 232 -20.58 0.04 7.70
CA PRO A 232 -20.94 0.41 9.06
C PRO A 232 -22.37 0.94 9.12
N GLY A 233 -23.13 0.55 10.16
CA GLY A 233 -24.52 0.99 10.35
C GLY A 233 -25.58 0.21 9.57
N PHE A 234 -25.20 -0.75 8.71
CA PHE A 234 -26.15 -1.54 7.92
C PHE A 234 -26.09 -3.04 8.27
N LYS A 235 -27.26 -3.63 8.50
CA LYS A 235 -27.42 -5.08 8.64
C LYS A 235 -27.47 -5.73 7.25
N GLY A 236 -26.29 -5.86 6.61
CA GLY A 236 -26.11 -6.57 5.33
C GLY A 236 -26.41 -5.76 4.07
N PHE A 237 -26.01 -6.31 2.92
CA PHE A 237 -26.05 -5.65 1.61
C PHE A 237 -27.46 -5.19 1.20
N SER A 238 -28.49 -6.02 1.39
CA SER A 238 -29.87 -5.67 0.96
C SER A 238 -30.42 -4.41 1.62
N ASN A 239 -30.12 -4.18 2.90
CA ASN A 239 -30.58 -2.97 3.60
C ASN A 239 -29.84 -1.72 3.11
N TRP A 240 -28.54 -1.86 2.86
CA TRP A 240 -27.73 -0.79 2.28
C TRP A 240 -28.17 -0.46 0.85
N GLU A 241 -28.45 -1.48 0.04
CA GLU A 241 -28.96 -1.35 -1.32
C GLU A 241 -30.29 -0.58 -1.36
N LYS A 242 -31.28 -0.99 -0.55
CA LYS A 242 -32.57 -0.31 -0.44
C LYS A 242 -32.40 1.15 -0.05
N HIS A 243 -31.49 1.44 0.89
CA HIS A 243 -31.16 2.79 1.29
C HIS A 243 -30.58 3.61 0.14
N LYS A 244 -29.58 3.09 -0.59
CA LYS A 244 -28.97 3.77 -1.74
C LYS A 244 -29.95 4.02 -2.88
N ARG A 245 -30.81 3.05 -3.20
CA ARG A 245 -31.90 3.21 -4.18
C ARG A 245 -32.91 4.28 -3.77
N ARG A 246 -33.16 4.44 -2.47
CA ARG A 246 -34.03 5.52 -1.96
C ARG A 246 -33.36 6.89 -2.10
N LEU A 247 -32.07 7.00 -1.76
CA LEU A 247 -31.33 8.25 -1.93
C LEU A 247 -31.26 8.68 -3.40
N ALA A 248 -30.96 7.76 -4.31
CA ALA A 248 -30.90 8.03 -5.75
C ALA A 248 -32.22 8.58 -6.32
N ARG A 249 -33.38 8.19 -5.75
CA ARG A 249 -34.70 8.72 -6.13
C ARG A 249 -35.04 10.07 -5.50
N ASN A 250 -34.46 10.37 -4.34
CA ASN A 250 -34.86 11.52 -3.53
C ASN A 250 -34.02 12.78 -3.78
N TYR A 251 -32.76 12.61 -4.19
CA TYR A 251 -31.89 13.73 -4.56
C TYR A 251 -32.16 14.14 -6.01
N LYS A 252 -32.07 15.44 -6.28
CA LYS A 252 -32.21 15.99 -7.64
C LYS A 252 -30.89 15.99 -8.41
N THR A 253 -29.80 16.18 -7.66
CA THR A 253 -28.45 16.22 -8.18
C THR A 253 -27.51 15.59 -7.16
N ILE A 254 -26.46 14.95 -7.66
CA ILE A 254 -25.33 14.46 -6.87
C ILE A 254 -24.05 14.92 -7.56
N LYS A 255 -23.14 15.50 -6.78
CA LYS A 255 -21.78 15.82 -7.18
C LYS A 255 -20.81 15.19 -6.20
N VAL A 256 -19.82 14.47 -6.72
CA VAL A 256 -18.79 13.77 -5.95
C VAL A 256 -17.43 14.16 -6.49
N THR A 257 -16.63 14.83 -5.66
CA THR A 257 -15.24 15.14 -5.99
C THR A 257 -14.32 14.25 -5.15
N LEU A 258 -13.36 13.60 -5.80
CA LEU A 258 -12.36 12.77 -5.15
C LEU A 258 -10.98 13.40 -5.38
N ASN A 259 -10.19 13.55 -4.33
CA ASN A 259 -8.78 13.89 -4.47
C ASN A 259 -7.99 12.71 -5.06
N GLN A 260 -6.72 12.93 -5.40
CA GLN A 260 -5.85 11.86 -5.88
C GLN A 260 -5.75 10.74 -4.83
N PRO A 261 -6.18 9.51 -5.13
CA PRO A 261 -6.31 8.47 -4.11
C PRO A 261 -4.98 7.83 -3.74
N PHE A 262 -4.92 7.27 -2.55
CA PHE A 262 -3.93 6.27 -2.18
C PHE A 262 -4.41 4.91 -2.70
N LEU A 263 -3.63 4.28 -3.58
CA LEU A 263 -3.97 2.99 -4.20
C LEU A 263 -3.02 1.92 -3.68
N LEU A 264 -3.54 1.06 -2.81
CA LEU A 264 -2.80 -0.05 -2.21
C LEU A 264 -3.33 -1.36 -2.78
N LEU A 265 -2.46 -2.10 -3.46
CA LEU A 265 -2.80 -3.40 -4.00
C LEU A 265 -1.95 -4.49 -3.35
N HIS A 266 -2.50 -5.69 -3.31
CA HIS A 266 -1.76 -6.90 -3.05
C HIS A 266 -2.54 -8.07 -3.63
N LYS A 267 -2.05 -8.66 -4.72
CA LYS A 267 -2.75 -9.74 -5.45
C LYS A 267 -4.16 -9.30 -5.88
N ASP A 268 -5.20 -9.90 -5.31
CA ASP A 268 -6.61 -9.60 -5.58
C ASP A 268 -7.17 -8.49 -4.68
N GLN A 269 -6.46 -8.09 -3.64
CA GLN A 269 -6.89 -7.07 -2.69
C GLN A 269 -6.62 -5.67 -3.22
N LEU A 270 -7.59 -4.78 -3.03
CA LEU A 270 -7.48 -3.35 -3.32
C LEU A 270 -8.02 -2.55 -2.14
N ILE A 271 -7.22 -1.61 -1.64
CA ILE A 271 -7.66 -0.54 -0.74
C ILE A 271 -7.46 0.78 -1.46
N ILE A 272 -8.53 1.57 -1.53
CA ILE A 272 -8.52 2.94 -2.02
C ILE A 272 -8.81 3.83 -0.82
N LYS A 273 -7.92 4.79 -0.54
CA LYS A 273 -8.16 5.84 0.46
C LYS A 273 -8.11 7.21 -0.22
N THR A 274 -9.16 8.01 -0.07
CA THR A 274 -9.27 9.31 -0.74
C THR A 274 -10.02 10.32 0.11
N LEU A 275 -9.69 11.60 -0.01
CA LEU A 275 -10.58 12.66 0.44
C LEU A 275 -11.74 12.75 -0.55
N GLN A 276 -12.95 12.87 -0.02
CA GLN A 276 -14.19 12.93 -0.76
C GLN A 276 -14.95 14.18 -0.34
N LYS A 277 -15.39 14.96 -1.32
CA LYS A 277 -16.44 15.96 -1.17
C LYS A 277 -17.70 15.45 -1.84
N TYR A 278 -18.78 15.33 -1.08
CA TYR A 278 -20.11 14.99 -1.59
C TYR A 278 -21.03 16.20 -1.46
N GLU A 279 -21.79 16.49 -2.52
CA GLU A 279 -22.78 17.56 -2.55
C GLU A 279 -24.05 17.09 -3.26
N SER A 280 -25.21 17.34 -2.65
CA SER A 280 -26.53 17.17 -3.26
C SER A 280 -27.40 18.40 -3.01
N ASP A 281 -28.63 18.39 -3.52
CA ASP A 281 -29.63 19.44 -3.26
C ASP A 281 -30.05 19.55 -1.78
N ARG A 282 -29.67 18.59 -0.92
CA ARG A 282 -30.13 18.51 0.47
C ARG A 282 -29.03 18.27 1.50
N HIS A 283 -27.83 17.92 1.05
CA HIS A 283 -26.76 17.48 1.95
C HIS A 283 -25.41 17.77 1.33
N ALA A 284 -24.43 18.09 2.17
CA ALA A 284 -23.04 18.17 1.77
C ALA A 284 -22.17 17.59 2.88
N ASP A 285 -21.14 16.84 2.50
CA ASP A 285 -20.13 16.36 3.42
C ASP A 285 -18.74 16.34 2.78
N TYR A 286 -17.76 16.32 3.67
CA TYR A 286 -16.37 16.21 3.34
C TYR A 286 -15.70 15.27 4.33
N GLY A 287 -14.86 14.36 3.84
CA GLY A 287 -14.19 13.41 4.71
C GLY A 287 -13.30 12.42 3.99
N VAL A 288 -12.72 11.51 4.77
CA VAL A 288 -11.90 10.42 4.27
C VAL A 288 -12.82 9.26 3.90
N LYS A 289 -12.74 8.83 2.64
CA LYS A 289 -13.40 7.65 2.10
C LYS A 289 -12.38 6.52 1.99
N VAL A 290 -12.71 5.36 2.54
CA VAL A 290 -11.95 4.11 2.34
C VAL A 290 -12.84 3.09 1.64
N VAL A 291 -12.35 2.54 0.54
CA VAL A 291 -13.02 1.50 -0.24
C VAL A 291 -12.12 0.27 -0.25
N HIS A 292 -12.64 -0.86 0.22
CA HIS A 292 -11.99 -2.16 0.04
C HIS A 292 -12.70 -2.93 -1.07
N ALA A 293 -11.93 -3.47 -2.00
CA ALA A 293 -12.42 -4.24 -3.13
C ALA A 293 -11.59 -5.50 -3.34
N LEU A 294 -12.19 -6.47 -4.03
CA LEU A 294 -11.55 -7.70 -4.48
C LEU A 294 -11.62 -7.79 -6.01
N ARG A 295 -10.53 -8.20 -6.64
CA ARG A 295 -10.51 -8.49 -8.07
C ARG A 295 -11.26 -9.80 -8.34
N THR A 296 -12.25 -9.73 -9.22
CA THR A 296 -12.97 -10.89 -9.73
C THR A 296 -12.66 -11.09 -11.21
N LYS A 297 -13.20 -12.15 -11.83
CA LYS A 297 -13.13 -12.36 -13.29
C LYS A 297 -13.72 -11.20 -14.10
N ASP A 298 -14.69 -10.48 -13.52
CA ASP A 298 -15.44 -9.39 -14.16
C ASP A 298 -14.91 -8.01 -13.73
N GLY A 299 -13.71 -7.95 -13.14
CA GLY A 299 -13.11 -6.73 -12.59
C GLY A 299 -13.27 -6.60 -11.07
N TYR A 300 -12.93 -5.44 -10.51
CA TYR A 300 -13.01 -5.19 -9.07
C TYR A 300 -14.46 -5.06 -8.59
N LYS A 301 -14.76 -5.67 -7.43
CA LYS A 301 -16.01 -5.51 -6.70
C LYS A 301 -15.75 -5.00 -5.29
N ILE A 302 -16.50 -3.98 -4.89
CA ILE A 302 -16.41 -3.34 -3.58
C ILE A 302 -17.03 -4.26 -2.53
N ILE A 303 -16.26 -4.60 -1.50
CA ILE A 303 -16.69 -5.45 -0.38
C ILE A 303 -16.93 -4.68 0.92
N ARG A 304 -16.37 -3.47 1.04
CA ARG A 304 -16.52 -2.60 2.20
C ARG A 304 -16.31 -1.14 1.81
N GLU A 305 -17.14 -0.28 2.39
CA GLU A 305 -16.93 1.16 2.38
C GLU A 305 -16.97 1.71 3.78
N GLU A 306 -16.06 2.64 4.04
CA GLU A 306 -15.97 3.40 5.28
C GLU A 306 -15.82 4.88 4.93
N TRP A 307 -16.41 5.72 5.76
CA TRP A 307 -16.34 7.16 5.61
C TRP A 307 -16.21 7.78 6.98
N GLU A 308 -15.29 8.72 7.13
CA GLU A 308 -15.07 9.46 8.37
C GLU A 308 -14.98 10.94 8.05
N LYS A 309 -15.67 11.77 8.85
CA LYS A 309 -15.61 13.21 8.73
C LYS A 309 -14.18 13.68 9.02
N ALA A 310 -13.63 14.48 8.11
CA ALA A 310 -12.32 15.09 8.25
C ALA A 310 -12.36 16.54 7.78
N ASP A 311 -11.34 17.32 8.14
CA ASP A 311 -11.04 18.58 7.47
C ASP A 311 -10.16 18.37 6.23
N GLU A 312 -9.84 19.45 5.50
CA GLU A 312 -9.01 19.40 4.28
C GLU A 312 -7.59 18.88 4.54
N THR A 313 -7.13 18.90 5.80
CA THR A 313 -5.85 18.33 6.23
C THR A 313 -5.94 16.84 6.53
N GLY A 314 -7.13 16.23 6.38
CA GLY A 314 -7.37 14.83 6.71
C GLY A 314 -7.51 14.56 8.19
N THR A 315 -7.48 15.59 9.04
CA THR A 315 -7.61 15.43 10.48
C THR A 315 -9.03 14.99 10.78
N THR A 316 -9.17 13.77 11.28
CA THR A 316 -10.47 13.24 11.69
C THR A 316 -10.79 13.70 13.12
N SER A 317 -12.07 13.98 13.40
CA SER A 317 -12.48 14.39 14.74
C SER A 317 -12.38 13.19 15.72
N PRO A 318 -11.90 13.37 16.97
CA PRO A 318 -11.73 12.26 17.90
C PRO A 318 -13.04 11.50 18.12
N ALA A 319 -13.02 10.20 17.80
CA ALA A 319 -14.02 9.21 18.16
C ALA A 319 -15.48 9.56 17.81
N GLN A 320 -15.80 9.53 16.51
CA GLN A 320 -16.95 8.75 16.07
C GLN A 320 -16.53 7.97 14.83
N ILE A 321 -16.46 6.63 14.93
CA ILE A 321 -16.72 5.78 13.77
C ILE A 321 -18.18 6.06 13.40
N SER A 322 -18.40 7.18 12.72
CA SER A 322 -19.69 7.61 12.25
C SER A 322 -20.03 6.60 11.17
N ALA A 323 -21.17 5.91 11.33
CA ALA A 323 -21.89 5.49 10.14
C ALA A 323 -21.96 6.71 9.21
N LEU A 324 -21.90 6.47 7.89
CA LEU A 324 -22.14 7.42 6.81
C LEU A 324 -22.96 8.66 7.23
N PRO A 325 -22.71 9.83 6.62
CA PRO A 325 -23.25 11.14 7.00
C PRO A 325 -24.63 11.07 7.67
N PRO A 326 -24.84 11.86 8.76
CA PRO A 326 -25.92 11.67 9.71
C PRO A 326 -27.23 11.39 9.01
N VAL A 327 -27.99 10.42 9.53
CA VAL A 327 -29.43 10.32 9.32
C VAL A 327 -29.96 11.74 9.42
N SER A 328 -30.37 12.31 8.29
CA SER A 328 -31.11 13.57 8.30
C SER A 328 -32.30 13.29 9.20
N SER A 329 -32.31 13.90 10.38
CA SER A 329 -33.47 13.94 11.24
C SER A 329 -34.62 14.47 10.37
N GLU A 330 -35.53 13.59 9.99
CA GLU A 330 -36.79 14.00 9.39
C GLU A 330 -37.46 14.96 10.38
N PRO A 331 -37.93 16.15 9.96
CA PRO A 331 -38.90 16.87 10.77
C PRO A 331 -40.12 15.95 10.87
N GLN A 332 -40.48 15.58 12.09
CA GLN A 332 -41.79 14.99 12.36
C GLN A 332 -42.81 15.97 11.80
N LYS A 333 -43.57 15.52 10.81
CA LYS A 333 -44.81 16.18 10.44
C LYS A 333 -45.86 15.78 11.47
N ASP A 334 -46.56 16.80 11.94
CA ASP A 334 -47.61 16.79 12.96
C ASP A 334 -48.63 15.64 12.82
#